data_AF-A0A2V7PZ93-F1
#
_entry.id   AF-A0A2V7PZ93-F1
#
_cell.length_a   1.000
_cell.length_b   1.000
_cell.length_c   1.000
_cell.angle_alpha   90.00
_cell.angle_beta   90.00
_cell.angle_gamma   90.00
#
_symmetry.space_group_name_H-M   'P 1'
#
loop_
_entity.id
_entity.type
_entity.pdbx_description
1 polymer ?
#
loop_
_entity_poly.entity_id
_entity_poly.type
_entity_poly.pdbx_seq_one_letter_code
_entity_poly.pdbx_strand_id
1 'polypeptide(L)' 'MRPAPAVPEVAVVDLKVCDRCGLCLPLCPPEAIHLALIDLVVDRTTCTGCRKCIAPCPVGALAMVVA' A
#
# COMPACT_ATOMS: atom_id res chain seq x y z
N MET A 1 8.55 11.48 -16.45
CA MET A 1 8.09 11.56 -15.04
C MET A 1 6.60 11.84 -15.08
N ARG A 2 5.75 10.82 -14.90
CA ARG A 2 4.29 10.98 -14.97
C ARG A 2 3.78 11.37 -13.57
N PRO A 3 3.03 12.47 -13.41
CA PRO A 3 2.54 12.94 -12.12
C PRO A 3 1.75 11.85 -11.39
N ALA A 4 1.91 11.73 -10.07
CA ALA A 4 1.03 10.93 -9.24
C ALA A 4 -0.42 11.43 -9.44
N PRO A 5 -1.38 10.55 -9.77
CA PRO A 5 -2.75 11.00 -9.98
C PRO A 5 -3.35 11.46 -8.65
N ALA A 6 -4.24 12.43 -8.70
CA ALA A 6 -5.22 12.71 -7.65
C ALA A 6 -6.20 11.53 -7.55
N VAL A 7 -5.71 10.37 -7.12
CA VAL A 7 -6.55 9.17 -7.00
C VAL A 7 -7.49 9.33 -5.81
N PRO A 8 -8.80 9.14 -6.02
CA PRO A 8 -9.75 9.13 -4.93
C PRO A 8 -9.57 7.91 -4.02
N GLU A 9 -8.83 6.89 -4.42
CA GLU A 9 -8.67 5.63 -3.67
C GLU A 9 -7.20 5.33 -3.35
N VAL A 10 -6.90 5.14 -2.07
CA VAL A 10 -5.56 4.88 -1.55
C VAL A 10 -5.55 3.55 -0.78
N ALA A 11 -4.46 2.81 -0.89
CA ALA A 11 -4.28 1.60 -0.11
C ALA A 11 -4.00 1.94 1.37
N VAL A 12 -4.68 1.26 2.29
CA VAL A 12 -4.41 1.30 3.73
C VAL A 12 -4.06 -0.08 4.23
N VAL A 13 -3.18 -0.13 5.22
CA VAL A 13 -2.77 -1.37 5.87
C VAL A 13 -3.45 -1.45 7.23
N ASP A 14 -4.12 -2.56 7.51
CA ASP A 14 -4.53 -2.91 8.86
C ASP A 14 -3.36 -3.56 9.60
N LEU A 15 -2.72 -2.80 10.49
CA LEU A 15 -1.58 -3.26 11.27
C LEU A 15 -1.95 -4.38 12.28
N LYS A 16 -3.22 -4.54 12.62
CA LYS A 16 -3.68 -5.63 13.48
C LYS A 16 -3.68 -6.98 12.75
N VAL A 17 -3.88 -6.95 11.44
CA VAL A 17 -3.90 -8.15 10.58
C VAL A 17 -2.57 -8.34 9.86
N CYS A 18 -1.84 -7.27 9.57
CA CYS A 18 -0.58 -7.32 8.85
C CYS A 18 0.51 -8.04 9.67
N ASP A 19 1.04 -9.14 9.15
CA ASP A 19 2.21 -9.85 9.72
C ASP A 19 3.56 -9.26 9.32
N ARG A 20 3.58 -8.09 8.66
CA ARG A 20 4.79 -7.40 8.17
C ARG A 20 5.70 -8.28 7.31
N CYS A 21 5.13 -9.21 6.54
CA CYS A 21 5.87 -10.10 5.64
C CYS A 21 6.67 -9.38 4.52
N GLY A 22 6.34 -8.12 4.24
CA GLY A 22 7.06 -7.30 3.27
C GLY A 22 6.78 -7.59 1.79
N LEU A 23 5.91 -8.57 1.47
CA LEU A 23 5.60 -8.96 0.09
C LEU A 23 5.02 -7.82 -0.77
N CYS A 24 4.34 -6.86 -0.14
CA CYS A 24 3.74 -5.73 -0.83
C CYS A 24 4.74 -4.65 -1.25
N LEU A 25 5.92 -4.55 -0.61
CA LEU A 25 6.92 -3.52 -0.91
C LEU A 25 7.42 -3.60 -2.37
N PRO A 26 7.98 -4.74 -2.84
CA PRO A 26 8.49 -4.83 -4.21
C PRO A 26 7.38 -4.81 -5.27
N LEU A 27 6.12 -5.00 -4.86
CA LEU A 27 4.96 -5.02 -5.76
C LEU A 27 4.35 -3.65 -5.99
N CYS A 28 4.76 -2.64 -5.22
CA CYS A 28 4.31 -1.27 -5.39
C CYS A 28 5.20 -0.55 -6.43
N PRO A 29 4.75 -0.35 -7.68
CA PRO A 29 5.58 0.30 -8.70
C PRO A 29 6.02 1.73 -8.37
N PRO A 30 5.21 2.57 -7.70
CA PRO A 30 5.65 3.89 -7.27
C PRO A 30 6.35 3.85 -5.90
N GLU A 31 6.60 2.67 -5.33
CA GLU A 31 7.25 2.52 -4.02
C GLU A 31 6.54 3.27 -2.88
N ALA A 32 5.22 3.47 -2.99
CA ALA A 32 4.40 4.18 -2.01
C ALA A 32 4.23 3.44 -0.66
N ILE A 33 4.81 2.26 -0.49
CA ILE A 33 4.65 1.42 0.69
C ILE A 33 6.01 1.35 1.39
N HIS A 34 6.04 1.81 2.64
CA HIS A 34 7.26 1.91 3.44
C HIS A 34 7.12 1.10 4.72
N LEU A 35 8.23 0.49 5.16
CA LEU A 35 8.30 -0.17 6.46
C LEU A 35 9.00 0.77 7.46
N ALA A 36 8.22 1.36 8.35
CA ALA A 36 8.71 2.26 9.40
C ALA A 36 8.84 1.50 10.72
N LEU A 37 10.07 1.05 11.03
CA LEU A 37 10.43 0.23 12.21
C LEU A 37 9.68 -1.12 12.28
N ILE A 38 8.41 -1.08 12.64
CA ILE A 38 7.52 -2.23 12.80
C ILE A 38 6.18 -2.06 12.08
N ASP A 39 5.89 -0.85 11.58
CA ASP A 39 4.61 -0.51 10.97
C ASP A 39 4.77 -0.31 9.47
N LEU A 40 3.80 -0.86 8.74
CA LEU A 40 3.74 -0.76 7.29
C LEU A 40 2.87 0.45 6.94
N VAL A 41 3.50 1.48 6.38
CA VAL A 41 2.90 2.79 6.11
C VAL A 41 2.75 2.98 4.61
N VAL A 42 1.58 3.46 4.18
CA VAL A 42 1.34 3.80 2.76
C VAL A 42 1.32 5.31 2.59
N ASP A 43 2.19 5.81 1.72
CA ASP A 43 2.21 7.19 1.28
C ASP A 43 1.05 7.42 0.30
N ARG A 44 0.09 8.23 0.74
CA ARG A 44 -1.11 8.57 -0.04
C ARG A 44 -0.81 9.45 -1.25
N THR A 45 0.28 10.20 -1.21
CA THR A 45 0.68 11.11 -2.30
C THR A 45 1.37 10.37 -3.44
N THR A 46 2.06 9.28 -3.10
CA THR A 46 2.79 8.43 -4.05
C THR A 46 1.94 7.25 -4.52
N CYS A 47 0.94 6.83 -3.73
CA CYS A 47 0.03 5.75 -4.09
C CYS A 47 -0.80 6.12 -5.32
N THR A 48 -0.77 5.26 -6.33
CA THR A 48 -1.51 5.45 -7.59
C THR A 48 -2.84 4.69 -7.63
N GLY A 49 -3.25 4.07 -6.53
CA GLY A 49 -4.47 3.26 -6.47
C GLY A 49 -4.44 2.00 -7.35
N CYS A 50 -3.26 1.52 -7.76
CA CYS A 50 -3.14 0.41 -8.73
C CYS A 50 -3.57 -0.98 -8.20
N ARG A 51 -3.85 -1.11 -6.89
CA ARG A 51 -4.36 -2.32 -6.19
C ARG A 51 -3.48 -3.58 -6.29
N LYS A 52 -2.26 -3.47 -6.84
CA LYS A 52 -1.33 -4.61 -6.99
C LYS A 52 -0.87 -5.22 -5.66
N CYS A 53 -0.91 -4.46 -4.57
CA CYS A 53 -0.51 -4.93 -3.25
C CYS A 53 -1.58 -5.80 -2.55
N ILE A 54 -2.85 -5.76 -2.97
CA ILE A 54 -3.95 -6.46 -2.29
C ILE A 54 -3.96 -7.96 -2.59
N ALA A 55 -3.99 -8.34 -3.87
CA ALA A 55 -3.99 -9.73 -4.30
C ALA A 55 -2.86 -10.63 -3.72
N PRO A 56 -1.61 -10.17 -3.59
CA PRO A 56 -0.52 -10.97 -3.03
C PRO A 56 -0.52 -11.05 -1.50
N CYS A 57 -1.38 -10.31 -0.79
CA CYS A 57 -1.39 -10.30 0.66
C CYS A 57 -2.08 -11.56 1.20
N PRO A 58 -1.36 -12.52 1.81
CA PRO A 58 -1.94 -13.80 2.22
C PRO A 58 -2.94 -13.64 3.37
N VAL A 59 -2.77 -12.60 4.18
CA VAL A 59 -3.63 -12.29 5.33
C VAL A 59 -4.71 -11.26 5.02
N GLY A 60 -4.74 -10.72 3.80
CA GLY A 60 -5.74 -9.72 3.42
C GLY A 60 -5.69 -8.42 4.23
N ALA A 61 -4.51 -8.03 4.74
CA ALA A 61 -4.36 -6.83 5.58
C ALA A 61 -4.41 -5.50 4.80
N LEU A 62 -4.52 -5.53 3.46
CA LEU A 62 -4.53 -4.34 2.60
C LEU A 62 -5.91 -4.10 2.02
N ALA A 63 -6.43 -2.89 2.18
CA ALA A 63 -7.72 -2.47 1.65
C ALA A 63 -7.59 -1.14 0.87
N MET A 64 -8.45 -0.93 -0.13
CA MET A 64 -8.59 0.38 -0.77
C MET A 64 -9.64 1.20 -0.01
N VAL A 65 -9.30 2.43 0.35
CA VAL A 65 -10.25 3.38 0.93
C VAL A 65 -10.28 4.65 0.11
N VAL A 66 -11.44 5.31 0.10
CA VAL A 66 -11.57 6.63 -0.51
C VAL A 66 -10.89 7.64 0.42
N ALA A 67 -9.92 8.39 -0.11
CA ALA A 67 -9.12 9.36 0.64
C ALA A 67 -9.72 10.76 0.58
#